data_AF-A0A929D3G8-F1
#
_entry.id   AF-A0A929D3G8-F1
#
_cell.length_a   1.000
_cell.length_b   1.000
_cell.length_c   1.000
_cell.angle_alpha   90.00
_cell.angle_beta   90.00
_cell.angle_gamma   90.00
#
_symmetry.space_group_name_H-M   'P 1'
#
loop_
_entity.id
_entity.type
_entity.pdbx_description
1 polymer ?
#
loop_
_entity_poly.entity_id
_entity_poly.type
_entity_poly.pdbx_seq_one_letter_code
_entity_poly.pdbx_strand_id
1 'polypeptide(L)'
;MSSTVRTFKDSYCDTLPFQIRVQEMGHDSEFHTDFFHVRSLEVEHYGLENATGHDVLMPALGYRVSIGKSVIAFTGDSRMCPVLEEVVKEADLALIEATAGTSVEADLMKVHLSDGEAQQLGSLAKNHLLIHRIAKIES
;
A
#
# COMPACT_ATOMS: atom_id res chain seq x y z
N MET A 1 -18.58 8.44 -7.39
CA MET A 1 -17.51 8.95 -8.27
C MET A 1 -16.72 9.98 -7.48
N SER A 2 -15.47 9.67 -7.13
CA SER A 2 -14.56 10.57 -6.37
C SER A 2 -14.58 11.98 -6.97
N SER A 3 -14.69 13.00 -6.11
CA SER A 3 -14.77 14.41 -6.52
C SER A 3 -13.57 14.81 -7.39
N THR A 4 -12.38 14.27 -7.13
CA THR A 4 -11.15 14.56 -7.88
C THR A 4 -11.21 14.12 -9.33
N VAL A 5 -11.64 12.86 -9.59
CA VAL A 5 -11.71 12.34 -10.97
C VAL A 5 -12.74 13.11 -11.79
N ARG A 6 -13.85 13.48 -11.16
CA ARG A 6 -14.87 14.32 -11.80
C ARG A 6 -14.32 15.70 -12.14
N THR A 7 -13.73 16.41 -11.16
CA THR A 7 -13.15 17.73 -11.38
C THR A 7 -12.07 17.73 -12.47
N PHE A 8 -11.23 16.69 -12.50
CA PHE A 8 -10.21 16.55 -13.56
C PHE A 8 -10.86 16.36 -14.94
N LYS A 9 -11.87 15.50 -15.06
CA LYS A 9 -12.63 15.33 -16.31
C LYS A 9 -13.29 16.61 -16.76
N ASP A 10 -13.89 17.37 -15.84
CA ASP A 10 -14.59 18.61 -16.15
C ASP A 10 -13.62 19.72 -16.56
N SER A 11 -12.41 19.74 -15.98
CA SER A 11 -11.39 20.76 -16.28
C SER A 11 -10.68 20.56 -17.62
N TYR A 12 -10.62 19.31 -18.10
CA TYR A 12 -9.89 18.94 -19.32
C TYR A 12 -10.77 18.24 -20.36
N CYS A 13 -12.10 18.33 -20.24
CA CYS A 13 -13.07 17.55 -21.02
C CYS A 13 -12.79 17.55 -22.54
N ASP A 14 -12.38 18.69 -23.11
CA ASP A 14 -12.15 18.86 -24.54
C ASP A 14 -10.73 18.44 -25.01
N THR A 15 -9.83 18.16 -24.07
CA THR A 15 -8.41 17.89 -24.36
C THR A 15 -7.92 16.52 -23.91
N LEU A 16 -8.77 15.74 -23.24
CA LEU A 16 -8.41 14.42 -22.73
C LEU A 16 -8.22 13.41 -23.87
N PRO A 17 -6.99 12.92 -24.12
CA PRO A 17 -6.74 11.98 -25.21
C PRO A 17 -7.05 10.52 -24.83
N PHE A 18 -7.65 10.29 -23.66
CA PHE A 18 -7.92 8.95 -23.11
C PHE A 18 -9.17 8.93 -22.23
N GLN A 19 -9.70 7.72 -22.00
CA GLN A 19 -10.81 7.49 -21.08
C GLN A 19 -10.28 7.16 -19.67
N ILE A 20 -10.74 7.88 -18.66
CA ILE A 20 -10.49 7.52 -17.25
C ILE A 20 -11.63 6.63 -16.75
N ARG A 21 -11.28 5.42 -16.32
CA ARG A 21 -12.18 4.48 -15.61
C ARG A 21 -11.73 4.37 -14.16
N VAL A 22 -12.69 4.36 -13.24
CA VAL A 22 -12.44 4.22 -11.80
C VAL A 22 -13.02 2.88 -11.38
N GLN A 23 -12.17 2.03 -10.81
CA GLN A 23 -12.56 0.80 -10.16
C GLN A 23 -12.33 0.99 -8.67
N GLU A 24 -13.40 0.96 -7.89
CA GLU A 24 -13.29 0.95 -6.43
C GLU A 24 -12.85 -0.46 -5.98
N MET A 25 -11.91 -0.50 -5.03
CA MET A 25 -11.31 -1.73 -4.51
C MET A 25 -11.48 -1.72 -2.99
N GLY A 26 -11.71 -2.90 -2.40
CA GLY A 26 -11.75 -3.13 -0.95
C GLY A 26 -11.07 -4.46 -0.61
N HIS A 27 -11.36 -5.02 0.56
CA HIS A 27 -10.87 -6.36 0.90
C HIS A 27 -11.31 -7.39 -0.15
N ASP A 28 -10.39 -8.27 -0.56
CA ASP A 28 -10.60 -9.32 -1.56
C ASP A 28 -11.15 -8.88 -2.92
N SER A 29 -11.04 -7.58 -3.24
CA SER A 29 -11.37 -7.12 -4.58
C SER A 29 -10.31 -7.59 -5.58
N GLU A 30 -10.78 -7.99 -6.75
CA GLU A 30 -9.94 -8.46 -7.83
C GLU A 30 -10.10 -7.59 -9.08
N PHE A 31 -9.00 -7.35 -9.78
CA PHE A 31 -8.96 -6.67 -11.06
C PHE A 31 -8.09 -7.44 -12.05
N HIS A 32 -8.68 -7.83 -13.18
CA HIS A 32 -8.06 -8.71 -14.16
C HIS A 32 -7.88 -7.99 -15.48
N THR A 33 -6.71 -8.21 -16.09
CA THR A 33 -6.40 -7.87 -17.48
C THR A 33 -5.78 -9.08 -18.16
N ASP A 34 -5.61 -9.01 -19.48
CA ASP A 34 -4.90 -10.07 -20.23
C ASP A 34 -3.43 -10.22 -19.80
N PHE A 35 -2.85 -9.23 -19.10
CA PHE A 35 -1.43 -9.18 -18.77
C PHE A 35 -1.14 -9.39 -17.29
N PHE A 36 -2.06 -8.98 -16.41
CA PHE A 36 -1.89 -9.06 -14.97
C PHE A 36 -3.22 -9.15 -14.23
N HIS A 37 -3.16 -9.75 -13.04
CA HIS A 37 -4.25 -9.84 -12.08
C HIS A 37 -3.83 -9.17 -10.77
N VAL A 38 -4.69 -8.33 -10.22
CA VAL A 38 -4.49 -7.66 -8.92
C VAL A 38 -5.55 -8.16 -7.93
N ARG A 39 -5.12 -8.63 -6.76
CA ARG A 39 -5.99 -8.84 -5.59
C ARG A 39 -5.61 -7.84 -4.50
N SER A 40 -6.59 -7.19 -3.88
CA SER A 40 -6.37 -6.28 -2.76
C SER A 40 -6.79 -6.88 -1.42
N LEU A 41 -6.09 -6.49 -0.36
CA LEU A 41 -6.32 -6.92 1.01
C LEU A 41 -6.30 -5.70 1.91
N GLU A 42 -7.31 -5.52 2.75
CA GLU A 42 -7.36 -4.42 3.73
C GLU A 42 -6.25 -4.56 4.78
N VAL A 43 -5.48 -3.48 4.92
CA VAL A 43 -4.38 -3.37 5.88
C VAL A 43 -4.68 -2.25 6.88
N GLU A 44 -3.90 -2.17 7.95
CA GLU A 44 -4.18 -1.23 9.04
C GLU A 44 -3.27 -0.01 8.94
N HIS A 45 -3.82 1.14 8.59
CA HIS A 45 -3.09 2.40 8.55
C HIS A 45 -3.83 3.49 9.32
N TYR A 46 -3.17 4.15 10.26
CA TYR A 46 -3.78 5.23 11.05
C TYR A 46 -3.49 6.59 10.46
N GLY A 47 -4.54 7.40 10.30
CA GLY A 47 -4.37 8.79 9.93
C GLY A 47 -4.02 9.63 11.14
N LEU A 48 -2.78 10.09 11.27
CA LEU A 48 -2.41 11.09 12.28
C LEU A 48 -2.96 12.49 11.94
N GLU A 49 -3.33 12.72 10.68
CA GLU A 49 -3.82 14.01 10.15
C GLU A 49 -5.36 14.08 10.09
N ASN A 50 -6.08 13.22 10.81
CA ASN A 50 -7.53 13.26 10.75
C ASN A 50 -8.09 14.50 11.48
N ALA A 51 -9.14 15.08 10.90
CA ALA A 51 -9.79 16.29 11.43
C ALA A 51 -10.43 16.07 12.81
N THR A 52 -10.53 14.83 13.27
CA THR A 52 -11.18 14.42 14.51
C THR A 52 -10.26 14.44 15.74
N GLY A 53 -8.94 14.49 15.55
CA GLY A 53 -7.97 14.49 16.66
C GLY A 53 -7.90 13.17 17.45
N HIS A 54 -8.39 12.07 16.86
CA HIS A 54 -8.41 10.73 17.46
C HIS A 54 -7.80 9.74 16.47
N ASP A 55 -7.06 8.74 16.93
CA ASP A 55 -6.51 7.71 16.05
C ASP A 55 -7.64 6.93 15.35
N VAL A 56 -7.79 7.11 14.04
CA VAL A 56 -8.78 6.40 13.20
C VAL A 56 -8.07 5.66 12.08
N LEU A 57 -8.47 4.41 11.87
CA LEU A 57 -8.02 3.63 10.71
C LEU A 57 -8.53 4.28 9.42
N MET A 58 -7.60 4.62 8.55
CA MET A 58 -7.88 5.07 7.21
C MET A 58 -8.10 3.86 6.29
N PRO A 59 -8.94 3.98 5.25
CA PRO A 59 -9.01 2.97 4.20
C PRO A 59 -7.63 2.80 3.55
N ALA A 60 -7.05 1.61 3.70
CA ALA A 60 -5.73 1.26 3.18
C ALA A 60 -5.74 -0.19 2.66
N LEU A 61 -4.97 -0.44 1.61
CA LEU A 61 -4.91 -1.73 0.94
C LEU A 61 -3.45 -2.13 0.68
N GLY A 62 -3.14 -3.38 0.99
CA GLY A 62 -2.04 -4.11 0.37
C GLY A 62 -2.52 -4.78 -0.91
N TYR A 63 -1.58 -5.09 -1.82
CA TYR A 63 -1.89 -5.67 -3.13
C TYR A 63 -0.99 -6.85 -3.45
N ARG A 64 -1.58 -7.84 -4.11
CA ARG A 64 -0.85 -8.92 -4.78
C ARG A 64 -1.09 -8.80 -6.28
N VAL A 65 -0.01 -8.62 -7.03
CA VAL A 65 -0.04 -8.45 -8.49
C VAL A 65 0.60 -9.68 -9.14
N SER A 66 -0.22 -10.46 -9.83
CA SER A 66 0.22 -11.63 -10.59
C SER A 66 0.50 -11.24 -12.04
N ILE A 67 1.70 -11.54 -12.53
CA ILE A 67 2.15 -11.31 -13.91
C ILE A 67 2.74 -12.61 -14.44
N GLY A 68 2.00 -13.30 -15.33
CA GLY A 68 2.36 -14.64 -15.75
C GLY A 68 2.43 -15.61 -14.56
N LYS A 69 3.62 -16.12 -14.25
CA LYS A 69 3.86 -17.01 -13.10
C LYS A 69 4.42 -16.29 -11.88
N SER A 70 4.69 -14.99 -11.99
CA SER A 70 5.32 -14.20 -10.95
C SER A 70 4.28 -13.45 -10.12
N VAL A 71 4.50 -13.35 -8.82
CA VAL A 71 3.68 -12.57 -7.88
C VAL A 71 4.53 -11.48 -7.24
N ILE A 72 4.10 -10.23 -7.37
CA ILE A 72 4.68 -9.08 -6.69
C ILE A 72 3.70 -8.61 -5.61
N ALA A 73 4.15 -8.57 -4.37
CA ALA A 73 3.37 -8.07 -3.24
C ALA A 73 3.74 -6.62 -2.91
N PHE A 74 2.76 -5.83 -2.52
CA PHE A 74 2.89 -4.46 -2.05
C PHE A 74 2.14 -4.33 -0.74
N THR A 75 2.79 -3.93 0.35
CA THR A 75 2.09 -3.77 1.64
C THR A 75 1.17 -2.56 1.67
N GLY A 76 1.42 -1.58 0.79
CA GLY A 76 0.92 -0.22 1.02
C GLY A 76 1.53 0.37 2.28
N ASP A 77 0.94 1.46 2.75
CA ASP A 77 1.23 2.01 4.08
C ASP A 77 0.37 1.27 5.11
N SER A 78 1.00 0.75 6.15
CA SER A 78 0.39 -0.04 7.22
C SER A 78 1.31 -0.11 8.43
N ARG A 79 0.72 -0.20 9.63
CA ARG A 79 1.40 -0.77 10.80
C ARG A 79 1.46 -2.28 10.68
N MET A 80 2.18 -2.95 11.59
CA MET A 80 2.14 -4.40 11.66
C MET A 80 0.72 -4.91 11.95
N CYS A 81 0.17 -5.75 11.07
CA CYS A 81 -1.11 -6.42 11.27
C CYS A 81 -1.11 -7.81 10.60
N PRO A 82 -2.00 -8.74 11.02
CA PRO A 82 -1.98 -10.13 10.53
C PRO A 82 -2.14 -10.27 9.01
N VAL A 83 -2.89 -9.37 8.37
CA VAL A 83 -3.16 -9.42 6.92
C VAL A 83 -1.88 -9.21 6.10
N LEU A 84 -0.88 -8.52 6.64
CA LEU A 84 0.38 -8.29 5.93
C LEU A 84 1.12 -9.60 5.63
N GLU A 85 1.01 -10.62 6.49
CA GLU A 85 1.56 -11.93 6.20
C GLU A 85 0.93 -12.54 4.94
N GLU A 86 -0.40 -12.45 4.80
CA GLU A 86 -1.08 -12.92 3.59
C GLU A 86 -0.67 -12.11 2.35
N VAL A 87 -0.48 -10.79 2.50
CA VAL A 87 -0.03 -9.93 1.41
C VAL A 87 1.32 -10.43 0.88
N VAL A 88 2.31 -10.69 1.74
CA VAL A 88 3.70 -10.95 1.32
C VAL A 88 4.04 -12.41 1.10
N LYS A 89 3.34 -13.34 1.76
CA LYS A 89 3.71 -14.76 1.79
C LYS A 89 3.85 -15.35 0.38
N GLU A 90 4.97 -16.04 0.17
CA GLU A 90 5.34 -16.76 -1.05
C GLU A 90 5.43 -15.90 -2.33
N ALA A 91 5.34 -14.56 -2.21
CA ALA A 91 5.55 -13.67 -3.34
C ALA A 91 6.98 -13.82 -3.90
N ASP A 92 7.14 -13.69 -5.21
CA ASP A 92 8.47 -13.70 -5.84
C ASP A 92 9.28 -12.46 -5.46
N LEU A 93 8.57 -11.34 -5.28
CA LEU A 93 9.10 -10.09 -4.77
C LEU A 93 8.07 -9.41 -3.86
N ALA A 94 8.46 -9.02 -2.65
CA ALA A 94 7.66 -8.16 -1.78
C ALA A 94 8.26 -6.76 -1.68
N LEU A 95 7.45 -5.73 -1.95
CA LEU A 95 7.76 -4.33 -1.71
C LEU A 95 7.07 -3.90 -0.41
N ILE A 96 7.87 -3.64 0.62
CA ILE A 96 7.39 -3.53 2.01
C ILE A 96 7.73 -2.13 2.52
N GLU A 97 6.74 -1.42 3.05
CA GLU A 97 6.98 -0.14 3.71
C GLU A 97 7.89 -0.30 4.93
N ALA A 98 8.74 0.68 5.19
CA ALA A 98 9.66 0.67 6.32
C ALA A 98 9.87 2.09 6.83
N THR A 99 8.76 2.84 6.96
CA THR A 99 8.77 4.27 7.19
C THR A 99 9.36 4.63 8.55
N ALA A 100 9.01 3.89 9.60
CA ALA A 100 9.52 4.15 10.95
C ALA A 100 11.03 3.86 11.06
N GLY A 101 11.59 3.06 10.15
CA GLY A 101 13.00 2.67 10.15
C GLY A 101 13.39 2.01 11.46
N THR A 102 14.44 2.50 12.12
CA THR A 102 14.87 2.03 13.45
C THR A 102 14.33 2.90 14.59
N SER A 103 13.38 3.79 14.32
CA SER A 103 12.82 4.68 15.34
C SER A 103 12.08 3.89 16.41
N VAL A 104 12.18 4.34 17.66
CA VAL A 104 11.43 3.81 18.81
C VAL A 104 10.26 4.72 19.20
N GLU A 105 9.97 5.74 18.39
CA GLU A 105 8.84 6.64 18.63
C GLU A 105 7.52 5.88 18.48
N ALA A 106 6.83 5.72 19.61
CA ALA A 106 5.62 4.92 19.70
C ALA A 106 4.53 5.37 18.71
N ASP A 107 4.46 6.66 18.39
CA ASP A 107 3.44 7.19 17.48
C ASP A 107 3.71 6.83 16.02
N LEU A 108 4.97 6.77 15.58
CA LEU A 108 5.32 6.25 14.25
C LEU A 108 5.03 4.74 14.14
N MET A 109 5.31 3.99 15.21
CA MET A 109 5.05 2.54 15.26
C MET A 109 3.56 2.18 15.27
N LYS A 110 2.67 3.12 15.65
CA LYS A 110 1.22 2.92 15.55
C LYS A 110 0.72 3.00 14.11
N VAL A 111 1.49 3.60 13.20
CA VAL A 111 1.04 3.96 11.85
C VAL A 111 1.77 3.18 10.78
N HIS A 112 3.06 2.89 11.00
CA HIS A 112 3.99 2.37 10.02
C HIS A 112 4.81 1.20 10.57
N LEU A 113 5.43 0.44 9.67
CA LEU A 113 6.35 -0.63 10.01
C LEU A 113 7.73 -0.09 10.42
N SER A 114 8.31 -0.70 11.46
CA SER A 114 9.76 -0.65 11.69
C SER A 114 10.52 -1.47 10.66
N ASP A 115 11.82 -1.21 10.54
CA ASP A 115 12.75 -2.03 9.76
C ASP A 115 12.72 -3.50 10.22
N GLY A 116 12.62 -3.76 11.52
CA GLY A 116 12.58 -5.13 12.05
C GLY A 116 11.33 -5.89 11.62
N GLU A 117 10.18 -5.27 11.72
CA GLU A 117 8.89 -5.83 11.29
C GLU A 117 8.84 -6.02 9.77
N ALA A 118 9.33 -5.03 9.01
CA ALA A 118 9.40 -5.10 7.56
C ALA A 118 10.36 -6.22 7.10
N GLN A 119 11.47 -6.45 7.80
CA GLN A 119 12.37 -7.58 7.55
C GLN A 119 11.71 -8.92 7.89
N GLN A 120 10.98 -8.99 9.01
CA GLN A 120 10.24 -10.20 9.39
C GLN A 120 9.22 -10.58 8.30
N LEU A 121 8.42 -9.63 7.82
CA LEU A 121 7.50 -9.84 6.70
C LEU A 121 8.24 -10.23 5.42
N GLY A 122 9.35 -9.56 5.13
CA GLY A 122 10.18 -9.85 3.96
C GLY A 122 10.67 -11.30 3.90
N SER A 123 10.96 -11.90 5.06
CA SER A 123 11.40 -13.30 5.14
C SER A 123 10.35 -14.34 4.68
N LEU A 124 9.09 -13.93 4.54
CA LEU A 124 8.00 -14.79 4.05
C LEU A 124 7.91 -14.80 2.52
N ALA A 125 8.61 -13.90 1.82
CA ALA A 125 8.70 -13.82 0.37
C ALA A 125 10.02 -14.43 -0.13
N LYS A 126 10.12 -14.72 -1.44
CA LYS A 126 11.36 -15.22 -2.04
C LYS A 126 12.45 -14.15 -2.11
N ASN A 127 12.04 -12.91 -2.38
CA ASN A 127 12.88 -11.72 -2.34
C ASN A 127 12.05 -10.56 -1.78
N HIS A 128 12.69 -9.57 -1.18
CA HIS A 128 12.03 -8.37 -0.69
C HIS A 128 12.88 -7.12 -0.85
N LEU A 129 12.20 -5.98 -0.95
CA LEU A 129 12.79 -4.65 -0.91
C LEU A 129 12.03 -3.80 0.11
N LEU A 130 12.78 -3.13 0.97
CA LEU A 130 12.24 -2.16 1.91
C LEU A 130 12.14 -0.78 1.23
N ILE A 131 10.94 -0.23 1.19
CA ILE A 131 10.61 1.02 0.48
C ILE A 131 9.93 2.03 1.43
N HIS A 132 9.53 3.19 0.90
CA HIS A 132 8.85 4.25 1.67
C HIS A 132 9.61 4.70 2.93
N ARG A 133 10.93 4.85 2.80
CA ARG A 133 11.82 5.22 3.91
C ARG A 133 11.90 6.73 4.07
N ILE A 134 11.96 7.21 5.32
CA ILE A 134 12.29 8.62 5.59
C ILE A 134 13.72 8.90 5.13
N ALA A 135 13.89 9.92 4.30
CA ALA A 135 15.21 10.32 3.82
C ALA A 135 16.09 10.76 5.01
N LYS A 136 17.30 10.19 5.10
CA LYS A 136 18.32 10.72 6.02
C LYS A 136 18.83 12.02 5.41
N ILE A 137 18.45 13.15 6.00
CA ILE A 137 19.11 14.42 5.69
C ILE A 137 20.46 14.36 6.42
N GLU A 138 21.54 14.20 5.66
CA GLU A 138 22.89 14.34 6.21
C GLU A 138 23.08 15.81 6.65
N SER A 139 23.33 16.00 7.94
CA SER A 139 23.67 17.30 8.54
C SER A 139 25.18 17.51 8.59
#